data_AF-A0A2L2XS84-F1
#
_entry.id   AF-A0A2L2XS84-F1
#
_cell.length_a   1.000
_cell.length_b   1.000
_cell.length_c   1.000
_cell.angle_alpha   90.00
_cell.angle_beta   90.00
_cell.angle_gamma   90.00
#
_symmetry.space_group_name_H-M   'P 1'
#
loop_
_entity.id
_entity.type
_entity.pdbx_description
1 polymer ?
#
loop_
_entity_poly.entity_id
_entity_poly.type
_entity_poly.pdbx_seq_one_letter_code
_entity_poly.pdbx_strand_id
1 'polypeptide(L)'
;MDTQEVFSLIDNLVFDHTGKHLDTLQLGILKNVFDGQKYAKIAEKYNCSEGHARDKAYELWRILSEVLGEELNKSTVRSAIERLIVSNSINNLGNKSVKIDQVTFCHNPSNNREIENYHIYKTENNVIKAKLETVPKLIGLGLTIEQIAQALDLDIQLILDSLKSE
;
A
#
# COMPACT_ATOMS: atom_id res chain seq x y z
N MET A 1 5.14 -2.92 -15.08
CA MET A 1 4.64 -4.28 -14.82
C MET A 1 3.14 -4.26 -15.07
N ASP A 2 2.60 -5.20 -15.83
CA ASP A 2 1.15 -5.33 -16.01
C ASP A 2 0.49 -6.02 -14.80
N THR A 3 -0.85 -6.03 -14.76
CA THR A 3 -1.59 -6.59 -13.62
C THR A 3 -1.42 -8.11 -13.47
N GLN A 4 -1.24 -8.86 -14.57
CA GLN A 4 -1.05 -10.31 -14.52
C GLN A 4 0.35 -10.69 -14.01
N GLU A 5 1.37 -9.93 -14.38
CA GLU A 5 2.72 -10.07 -13.83
C GLU A 5 2.71 -9.88 -12.31
N VAL A 6 1.93 -8.93 -11.79
CA VAL A 6 1.84 -8.68 -10.33
C VAL A 6 1.14 -9.81 -9.60
N PHE A 7 0.07 -10.38 -10.18
CA PHE A 7 -0.57 -11.55 -9.57
C PHE A 7 0.36 -12.76 -9.52
N SER A 8 1.22 -12.92 -10.55
CA SER A 8 2.23 -13.98 -10.57
C SER A 8 3.34 -13.73 -9.54
N LEU A 9 3.77 -12.48 -9.38
CA LEU A 9 4.69 -12.09 -8.31
C LEU A 9 4.11 -12.41 -6.92
N ILE A 10 2.86 -12.03 -6.66
CA ILE A 10 2.18 -12.30 -5.39
C ILE A 10 2.08 -13.81 -5.14
N ASP A 11 1.70 -14.59 -6.16
CA ASP A 11 1.62 -16.04 -6.04
C ASP A 11 2.97 -16.69 -5.70
N ASN A 12 4.06 -16.21 -6.31
CA ASN A 12 5.41 -16.66 -5.98
C ASN A 12 5.82 -16.27 -4.55
N LEU A 13 5.52 -15.05 -4.12
CA LEU A 13 5.81 -14.62 -2.73
C LEU A 13 5.04 -15.46 -1.70
N VAL A 14 3.80 -15.83 -2.02
CA VAL A 14 3.01 -16.75 -1.18
C VAL A 14 3.62 -18.15 -1.17
N PHE A 15 4.09 -18.65 -2.32
CA PHE A 15 4.79 -19.93 -2.41
C PHE A 15 6.08 -19.93 -1.59
N ASP A 16 6.90 -18.88 -1.68
CA ASP A 16 8.15 -18.77 -0.93
C ASP A 16 7.91 -18.75 0.59
N HIS A 17 6.81 -18.11 1.04
CA HIS A 17 6.45 -18.03 2.47
C HIS A 17 5.78 -19.30 3.00
N THR A 18 4.89 -19.92 2.21
CA THR A 18 4.01 -21.01 2.70
C THR A 18 4.34 -22.39 2.15
N GLY A 19 5.22 -22.47 1.14
CA GLY A 19 5.49 -23.68 0.36
C GLY A 19 4.35 -24.08 -0.58
N LYS A 20 3.32 -23.25 -0.74
CA LYS A 20 2.13 -23.53 -1.56
C LYS A 20 1.73 -22.31 -2.37
N HIS A 21 1.38 -22.54 -3.64
CA HIS A 21 0.76 -21.53 -4.48
C HIS A 21 -0.68 -21.26 -4.05
N LEU A 22 -1.21 -20.11 -4.44
CA LEU A 22 -2.61 -19.77 -4.28
C LEU A 22 -3.48 -20.78 -5.04
N ASP A 23 -4.52 -21.28 -4.37
CA ASP A 23 -5.50 -22.12 -5.06
C ASP A 23 -6.33 -21.31 -6.08
N THR A 24 -7.03 -22.01 -6.96
CA THR A 24 -7.82 -21.38 -8.03
C THR A 24 -8.86 -20.38 -7.50
N LEU A 25 -9.46 -20.65 -6.34
CA LEU A 25 -10.45 -19.77 -5.73
C LEU A 25 -9.78 -18.55 -5.08
N GLN A 26 -8.66 -18.73 -4.37
CA GLN A 26 -7.87 -17.64 -3.79
C GLN A 26 -7.35 -16.68 -4.87
N LEU A 27 -6.73 -17.20 -5.94
CA LEU A 27 -6.29 -16.38 -7.07
C LEU A 27 -7.48 -15.67 -7.74
N GLY A 28 -8.61 -16.38 -7.86
CA GLY A 28 -9.86 -15.81 -8.33
C GLY A 28 -10.34 -14.64 -7.48
N ILE A 29 -10.38 -14.82 -6.16
CA ILE A 29 -10.76 -13.77 -5.20
C ILE A 29 -9.84 -12.56 -5.36
N LEU A 30 -8.53 -12.77 -5.40
CA LEU A 30 -7.55 -11.68 -5.54
C LEU A 30 -7.83 -10.81 -6.77
N LYS A 31 -7.95 -11.45 -7.95
CA LYS A 31 -8.22 -10.76 -9.22
C LYS A 31 -9.55 -10.03 -9.21
N ASN A 32 -10.63 -10.70 -8.79
CA ASN A 32 -11.96 -10.11 -8.85
C ASN A 32 -12.16 -9.01 -7.80
N VAL A 33 -11.52 -9.10 -6.62
CA VAL A 33 -11.56 -8.03 -5.61
C VAL A 33 -10.76 -6.82 -6.07
N PHE A 34 -9.60 -7.01 -6.71
CA PHE A 34 -8.85 -5.93 -7.37
C PHE A 34 -9.74 -5.17 -8.39
N ASP A 35 -10.52 -5.92 -9.18
CA ASP A 35 -11.49 -5.39 -10.14
C ASP A 35 -12.80 -4.86 -9.49
N GLY A 36 -12.88 -4.79 -8.16
CA GLY A 36 -14.02 -4.22 -7.43
C GLY A 36 -15.26 -5.11 -7.32
N GLN A 37 -15.17 -6.41 -7.63
CA GLN A 37 -16.30 -7.32 -7.56
C GLN A 37 -16.67 -7.69 -6.11
N LYS A 38 -17.96 -7.99 -5.89
CA LYS A 38 -18.48 -8.46 -4.60
C LYS A 38 -18.35 -9.98 -4.48
N TYR A 39 -18.23 -10.49 -3.24
CA TYR A 39 -18.08 -11.93 -2.98
C TYR A 39 -19.24 -12.77 -3.52
N ALA A 40 -20.48 -12.28 -3.50
CA ALA A 40 -21.62 -12.97 -4.10
C ALA A 40 -21.37 -13.34 -5.59
N LYS A 41 -20.85 -12.39 -6.38
CA LYS A 41 -20.56 -12.61 -7.80
C LYS A 41 -19.32 -13.49 -8.03
N ILE A 42 -18.35 -13.42 -7.13
CA ILE A 42 -17.19 -14.31 -7.15
C ILE A 42 -17.67 -15.74 -6.86
N ALA A 43 -18.48 -15.92 -5.82
CA ALA A 43 -19.00 -17.22 -5.43
C ALA A 43 -19.81 -17.89 -6.55
N GLU A 44 -20.68 -17.12 -7.23
CA GLU A 44 -21.39 -17.56 -8.43
C GLU A 44 -20.42 -18.04 -9.53
N LYS A 45 -19.41 -17.23 -9.86
CA LYS A 45 -18.41 -17.55 -10.89
C LYS A 45 -17.62 -18.83 -10.59
N TYR A 46 -17.37 -19.11 -9.31
CA TYR A 46 -16.57 -20.27 -8.87
C TYR A 46 -17.43 -21.41 -8.33
N ASN A 47 -18.76 -21.37 -8.53
CA ASN A 47 -19.72 -22.39 -8.10
C ASN A 47 -19.59 -22.77 -6.61
N CYS A 48 -19.43 -21.77 -5.74
CA CYS A 48 -19.38 -21.96 -4.29
C CYS A 48 -20.36 -21.04 -3.56
N SER A 49 -20.49 -21.20 -2.24
CA SER A 49 -21.31 -20.29 -1.44
C SER A 49 -20.58 -18.97 -1.19
N GLU A 50 -21.32 -17.88 -1.02
CA GLU A 50 -20.72 -16.59 -0.66
C GLU A 50 -19.94 -16.68 0.67
N GLY A 51 -20.44 -17.47 1.64
CA GLY A 51 -19.73 -17.75 2.88
C GLY A 51 -18.37 -18.41 2.64
N HIS A 52 -18.32 -19.45 1.80
CA HIS A 52 -17.07 -20.13 1.46
C HIS A 52 -16.07 -19.20 0.76
N ALA A 53 -16.54 -18.36 -0.16
CA ALA A 53 -15.70 -17.35 -0.80
C ALA A 53 -15.15 -16.33 0.22
N ARG A 54 -15.95 -15.93 1.22
CA ARG A 54 -15.49 -15.04 2.30
C ARG A 54 -14.44 -15.72 3.18
N ASP A 55 -14.66 -16.96 3.60
CA ASP A 55 -13.72 -17.71 4.44
C ASP A 55 -12.36 -17.84 3.74
N LYS A 56 -12.38 -18.19 2.45
CA LYS A 56 -11.18 -18.24 1.61
C LYS A 56 -10.53 -16.89 1.41
N ALA A 57 -11.31 -15.82 1.32
CA ALA A 57 -10.77 -14.46 1.27
C ALA A 57 -10.10 -14.06 2.58
N TYR A 58 -10.67 -14.39 3.74
CA TYR A 58 -10.04 -14.12 5.05
C TYR A 58 -8.71 -14.86 5.20
N GLU A 59 -8.65 -16.13 4.81
CA GLU A 59 -7.40 -16.89 4.75
C GLU A 59 -6.36 -16.19 3.87
N LEU A 60 -6.77 -15.79 2.66
CA LEU A 60 -5.92 -15.09 1.71
C LEU A 60 -5.37 -13.78 2.27
N TRP A 61 -6.22 -12.93 2.86
CA TRP A 61 -5.78 -11.64 3.42
C TRP A 61 -4.76 -11.81 4.53
N ARG A 62 -4.91 -12.83 5.39
CA ARG A 62 -3.91 -13.12 6.43
C ARG A 62 -2.57 -13.48 5.83
N ILE A 63 -2.55 -14.40 4.86
CA ILE A 63 -1.31 -14.83 4.18
C ILE A 63 -0.64 -13.63 3.50
N LEU A 64 -1.41 -12.84 2.74
CA LEU A 64 -0.85 -11.68 2.05
C LEU A 64 -0.36 -10.61 3.04
N SER A 65 -1.00 -10.48 4.20
CA SER A 65 -0.54 -9.54 5.22
C SER A 65 0.83 -9.90 5.77
N GLU A 66 1.05 -11.18 6.03
CA GLU A 66 2.35 -11.70 6.49
C GLU A 66 3.41 -11.52 5.40
N VAL A 67 3.08 -11.89 4.16
CA VAL A 67 4.00 -11.83 3.02
C VAL A 67 4.40 -10.41 2.64
N LEU A 68 3.44 -9.46 2.69
CA LEU A 68 3.67 -8.08 2.29
C LEU A 68 4.05 -7.16 3.47
N GLY A 69 4.00 -7.67 4.70
CA GLY A 69 4.32 -6.89 5.91
C GLY A 69 3.34 -5.75 6.19
N GLU A 70 2.10 -5.86 5.72
CA GLU A 70 1.05 -4.84 5.84
C GLU A 70 -0.27 -5.50 6.24
N GLU A 71 -1.08 -4.87 7.09
CA GLU A 71 -2.41 -5.38 7.40
C GLU A 71 -3.36 -5.24 6.18
N LEU A 72 -3.72 -6.37 5.58
CA LEU A 72 -4.57 -6.41 4.40
C LEU A 72 -5.97 -6.92 4.70
N ASN A 73 -6.92 -6.35 3.99
CA ASN A 73 -8.31 -6.78 3.94
C ASN A 73 -8.88 -6.45 2.56
N LYS A 74 -10.16 -6.79 2.33
CA LYS A 74 -10.84 -6.55 1.06
C LYS A 74 -10.73 -5.10 0.56
N SER A 75 -10.81 -4.12 1.47
CA SER A 75 -10.77 -2.70 1.10
C SER A 75 -9.36 -2.18 0.82
N THR A 76 -8.32 -2.79 1.40
CA THR A 76 -6.93 -2.29 1.30
C THR A 76 -6.09 -3.04 0.26
N VAL A 77 -6.44 -4.29 -0.07
CA VAL A 77 -5.64 -5.12 -0.99
C VAL A 77 -5.43 -4.48 -2.36
N ARG A 78 -6.43 -3.77 -2.89
CA ARG A 78 -6.30 -3.09 -4.18
C ARG A 78 -5.17 -2.07 -4.14
N SER A 79 -5.17 -1.21 -3.14
CA SER A 79 -4.13 -0.19 -2.97
C SER A 79 -2.75 -0.81 -2.74
N ALA A 80 -2.67 -1.94 -2.03
CA ALA A 80 -1.42 -2.67 -1.86
C ALA A 80 -0.86 -3.19 -3.19
N ILE A 81 -1.72 -3.78 -4.03
CA ILE A 81 -1.34 -4.24 -5.38
C ILE A 81 -0.93 -3.06 -6.27
N GLU A 82 -1.67 -1.96 -6.26
CA GLU A 82 -1.34 -0.75 -7.02
C GLU A 82 0.03 -0.19 -6.61
N ARG A 83 0.36 -0.17 -5.31
CA ARG A 83 1.70 0.20 -4.85
C ARG A 83 2.77 -0.77 -5.34
N LEU A 84 2.53 -2.08 -5.29
CA LEU A 84 3.46 -3.08 -5.84
C LEU A 84 3.73 -2.86 -7.34
N ILE A 85 2.70 -2.52 -8.13
CA ILE A 85 2.84 -2.19 -9.56
C ILE A 85 3.77 -0.99 -9.74
N VAL A 86 3.52 0.08 -8.99
CA VAL A 86 4.28 1.33 -9.10
C VAL A 86 5.73 1.14 -8.65
N SER A 87 5.96 0.55 -7.47
CA SER A 87 7.30 0.32 -6.92
C SER A 87 8.15 -0.56 -7.83
N ASN A 88 7.60 -1.65 -8.38
CA ASN A 88 8.34 -2.49 -9.32
C ASN A 88 8.61 -1.82 -10.66
N SER A 89 7.72 -0.91 -11.10
CA SER A 89 7.95 -0.14 -12.32
C SER A 89 9.08 0.90 -12.12
N ILE A 90 9.19 1.49 -10.92
CA ILE A 90 10.27 2.42 -10.57
C ILE A 90 11.61 1.69 -10.44
N ASN A 91 11.65 0.51 -9.81
CA ASN A 91 12.87 -0.28 -9.67
C ASN A 91 13.46 -0.69 -11.04
N ASN A 92 12.60 -0.97 -12.02
CA ASN A 92 13.03 -1.24 -13.40
C ASN A 92 13.47 0.02 -14.17
N LEU A 93 13.12 1.22 -13.70
CA LEU A 93 13.54 2.51 -14.29
C LEU A 93 14.87 3.02 -13.71
N GLY A 94 15.48 2.30 -12.75
CA GLY A 94 16.72 2.67 -12.05
C GLY A 94 17.98 2.90 -12.90
N ASN A 95 17.91 2.79 -14.23
CA ASN A 95 18.95 3.20 -15.17
C ASN A 95 18.62 4.50 -15.95
N LYS A 96 17.52 5.18 -15.65
CA LYS A 96 17.18 6.49 -16.25
C LYS A 96 16.49 7.37 -15.22
N SER A 97 17.25 8.33 -14.67
CA SER A 97 16.71 9.38 -13.83
C SER A 97 15.67 10.21 -14.61
N VAL A 98 14.39 10.02 -14.32
CA VAL A 98 13.34 10.94 -14.75
C VAL A 98 12.82 11.61 -13.50
N LYS A 99 13.11 12.90 -13.34
CA LYS A 99 12.37 13.77 -12.43
C LYS A 99 10.94 13.84 -12.96
N ILE A 100 10.00 13.23 -12.26
CA ILE A 100 8.58 13.35 -12.57
C ILE A 100 8.05 14.49 -11.69
N ASP A 101 7.97 15.69 -12.25
CA ASP A 101 7.08 16.73 -11.74
C ASP A 101 5.65 16.36 -12.15
N GLN A 102 4.82 16.13 -11.13
CA GLN A 102 3.35 16.16 -11.14
C GLN A 102 2.64 15.51 -12.35
N VAL A 103 2.33 14.22 -12.21
CA VAL A 103 1.33 13.55 -13.07
C VAL A 103 -0.06 13.85 -12.51
N THR A 104 -0.74 14.85 -13.06
CA THR A 104 -2.17 15.07 -12.83
C THR A 104 -2.97 14.03 -13.61
N PHE A 105 -3.53 13.04 -12.93
CA PHE A 105 -4.45 12.09 -13.54
C PHE A 105 -5.80 12.76 -13.80
N CYS A 106 -6.20 12.83 -15.07
CA CYS A 106 -7.54 13.26 -15.45
C CYS A 106 -8.51 12.08 -15.24
N HIS A 107 -9.37 12.14 -14.22
CA HIS A 107 -10.59 11.34 -14.15
C HIS A 107 -11.80 12.26 -13.92
N ASN A 108 -12.72 12.27 -14.88
CA ASN A 108 -14.01 12.95 -14.73
C ASN A 108 -14.95 12.12 -13.83
N PRO A 109 -15.89 12.76 -13.13
CA PRO A 109 -16.24 12.40 -11.76
C PRO A 109 -17.54 11.61 -11.68
N SER A 110 -17.58 10.62 -10.80
CA SER A 110 -18.84 10.13 -10.24
C SER A 110 -18.60 9.74 -8.78
N ASN A 111 -18.87 10.73 -7.90
CA ASN A 111 -19.07 10.65 -6.45
C ASN A 111 -18.14 9.71 -5.65
N ASN A 112 -16.98 10.23 -5.21
CA ASN A 112 -16.26 9.66 -4.06
C ASN A 112 -15.29 10.63 -3.35
N ARG A 113 -15.57 11.94 -3.37
CA ARG A 113 -14.63 12.99 -2.88
C ARG A 113 -14.35 12.99 -1.37
N GLU A 114 -15.04 12.18 -0.57
CA GLU A 114 -14.79 12.14 0.89
C GLU A 114 -13.82 11.02 1.31
N ILE A 115 -13.67 9.96 0.52
CA ILE A 115 -12.84 8.79 0.90
C ILE A 115 -11.36 8.97 0.51
N GLU A 116 -11.09 9.60 -0.64
CA GLU A 116 -9.73 9.82 -1.14
C GLU A 116 -8.90 10.78 -0.26
N ASN A 117 -9.52 11.84 0.26
CA ASN A 117 -8.83 12.78 1.12
C ASN A 117 -8.41 12.15 2.46
N TYR A 118 -9.30 11.38 3.12
CA TYR A 118 -9.00 10.82 4.44
C TYR A 118 -7.80 9.84 4.43
N HIS A 119 -7.64 9.04 3.37
CA HIS A 119 -6.55 8.06 3.28
C HIS A 119 -5.20 8.69 2.93
N ILE A 120 -5.18 9.71 2.07
CA ILE A 120 -3.94 10.44 1.74
C ILE A 120 -3.45 11.19 2.98
N TYR A 121 -4.33 11.93 3.66
CA TYR A 121 -3.96 12.63 4.90
C TYR A 121 -3.49 11.65 5.98
N LYS A 122 -4.15 10.51 6.19
CA LYS A 122 -3.73 9.56 7.24
C LYS A 122 -2.34 8.95 6.95
N THR A 123 -2.04 8.66 5.69
CA THR A 123 -0.75 8.04 5.31
C THR A 123 0.39 9.03 5.41
N GLU A 124 0.21 10.26 4.92
CA GLU A 124 1.22 11.32 5.03
C GLU A 124 1.45 11.72 6.49
N ASN A 125 0.40 11.84 7.30
CA ASN A 125 0.54 12.15 8.73
C ASN A 125 1.26 11.04 9.52
N ASN A 126 1.04 9.76 9.19
CA ASN A 126 1.74 8.66 9.86
C ASN A 126 3.24 8.65 9.53
N VAL A 127 3.61 8.92 8.27
CA VAL A 127 5.01 9.01 7.84
C VAL A 127 5.69 10.23 8.46
N ILE A 128 5.03 11.39 8.48
CA ILE A 128 5.52 12.60 9.12
C ILE A 128 5.70 12.38 10.62
N LYS A 129 4.75 11.75 11.30
CA LYS A 129 4.84 11.43 12.73
C LYS A 129 6.05 10.52 13.03
N ALA A 130 6.23 9.45 12.27
CA ALA A 130 7.37 8.54 12.45
C ALA A 130 8.72 9.25 12.24
N LYS A 131 8.80 10.18 11.28
CA LYS A 131 9.99 11.02 11.09
C LYS A 131 10.22 11.95 12.28
N LEU A 132 9.18 12.62 12.79
CA LEU A 132 9.27 13.54 13.93
C LEU A 132 9.71 12.84 15.23
N GLU A 133 9.31 11.58 15.46
CA GLU A 133 9.76 10.80 16.62
C GLU A 133 11.29 10.55 16.67
N THR A 134 11.98 10.70 15.54
CA THR A 134 13.44 10.56 15.47
C THR A 134 14.20 11.86 15.74
N VAL A 135 13.52 13.01 15.67
CA VAL A 135 14.11 14.35 15.81
C VAL A 135 14.85 14.53 17.14
N PRO A 136 14.31 14.17 18.31
CA PRO A 136 15.02 14.33 19.58
C PRO A 136 16.35 13.54 19.63
N LYS A 137 16.38 12.36 19.01
CA LYS A 137 17.59 11.53 18.94
C LYS A 137 18.65 12.18 18.05
N LEU A 138 18.26 12.79 16.92
CA LEU A 138 19.17 13.49 16.02
C LEU A 138 19.75 14.76 16.66
N ILE A 139 18.96 15.48 17.45
CA ILE A 139 19.44 16.61 18.25
C ILE A 139 20.45 16.12 19.31
N GLY A 140 20.17 14.99 19.96
CA GLY A 140 21.11 14.34 20.90
C GLY A 140 22.43 13.90 20.28
N LEU A 141 22.47 13.72 18.95
CA LEU A 141 23.69 13.45 18.17
C LEU A 141 24.39 14.72 17.66
N GLY A 142 23.88 15.91 18.01
CA GLY A 142 24.49 17.21 17.69
C GLY A 142 24.15 17.77 16.31
N LEU A 143 23.12 17.26 15.63
CA LEU A 143 22.65 17.84 14.37
C LEU A 143 21.83 19.11 14.62
N THR A 144 21.95 20.11 13.73
CA THR A 144 21.12 21.33 13.79
C THR A 144 19.74 21.09 13.20
N ILE A 145 18.77 21.94 13.57
CA ILE A 145 17.38 21.83 13.10
C ILE A 145 17.30 21.93 11.58
N GLU A 146 18.13 22.77 10.95
CA GLU A 146 18.21 22.93 9.50
C GLU A 146 18.73 21.66 8.82
N GLN A 147 19.73 21.01 9.42
CA GLN A 147 20.27 19.74 8.91
C GLN A 147 19.25 18.62 9.04
N ILE A 148 18.48 18.59 10.13
CA ILE A 148 17.42 17.61 10.36
C ILE A 148 16.26 17.83 9.38
N ALA A 149 15.84 19.09 9.20
CA ALA A 149 14.80 19.48 8.24
C ALA A 149 15.17 19.05 6.83
N GLN A 150 16.41 19.31 6.41
CA GLN A 150 16.93 18.90 5.12
C GLN A 150 17.05 17.38 4.98
N ALA A 151 17.54 16.68 6.02
CA ALA A 151 17.73 15.23 5.98
C ALA A 151 16.42 14.44 5.97
N LEU A 152 15.39 14.94 6.66
CA LEU A 152 14.08 14.29 6.76
C LEU A 152 13.07 14.80 5.72
N ASP A 153 13.44 15.80 4.92
CA ASP A 153 12.57 16.52 3.98
C ASP A 153 11.30 17.02 4.68
N LEU A 154 11.50 17.75 5.77
CA LEU A 154 10.44 18.30 6.63
C LEU A 154 10.58 19.82 6.76
N ASP A 155 9.45 20.49 6.95
CA ASP A 155 9.43 21.92 7.21
C ASP A 155 10.03 22.24 8.60
N ILE A 156 10.82 23.31 8.66
CA ILE A 156 11.50 23.73 9.90
C ILE A 156 10.48 24.08 10.99
N GLN A 157 9.36 24.73 10.65
CA GLN A 157 8.33 25.11 11.62
C GLN A 157 7.63 23.88 12.21
N LEU A 158 7.42 22.84 11.39
CA LEU A 158 6.82 21.59 11.85
C LEU A 158 7.71 20.89 12.89
N ILE A 159 9.03 20.89 12.66
CA ILE A 159 10.00 20.39 13.63
C ILE A 159 9.97 21.22 14.91
N LEU A 160 9.98 22.56 14.79
CA LEU A 160 9.93 23.46 15.95
C LEU A 160 8.66 23.28 16.78
N ASP A 161 7.50 23.11 16.15
CA ASP A 161 6.23 22.93 16.86
C ASP A 161 6.16 21.55 17.56
N SER A 162 6.80 20.52 16.99
CA SER A 162 6.92 19.21 17.65
C SER A 162 7.75 19.26 18.94
N LEU A 163 8.71 20.18 19.03
CA LEU A 163 9.58 20.36 20.20
C LEU A 163 8.99 21.31 21.27
N LYS A 164 7.93 22.06 20.94
CA LYS A 164 7.21 22.94 21.88
C LYS A 164 6.13 22.21 22.69
N SER A 165 5.83 20.95 22.33
CA SER A 165 4.73 20.17 22.92
C SER A 165 5.15 19.37 24.18
N GLU A 166 6.29 19.72 24.79
CA GLU A 166 6.82 19.10 26.01
C GLU A 166 6.89 20.11 27.17
#